data_AF-A0A2M8PVS7-F1
#
_entry.id   AF-A0A2M8PVS7-F1
#
_cell.length_a   1.000
_cell.length_b   1.000
_cell.length_c   1.000
_cell.angle_alpha   90.00
_cell.angle_beta   90.00
_cell.angle_gamma   90.00
#
_symmetry.space_group_name_H-M   'P 1'
#
loop_
_entity.id
_entity.type
_entity.pdbx_description
1 polymer ?
#
loop_
_entity_poly.entity_id
_entity_poly.type
_entity_poly.pdbx_seq_one_letter_code
_entity_poly.pdbx_strand_id
1 'polypeptide(L)'
;MARLQVTTQRIVEYHIARLQNRDRNVRLESVRELALIKAAEALEALKEVYDNDPDIEVRKAAQEAGREIYFHHQNKEKSPK
;
A
#
# COMPACT_ATOMS: atom_id res chain seq x y z
N MET A 1 12.19 -19.84 5.55
CA MET A 1 10.95 -19.02 5.45
C MET A 1 11.05 -17.68 6.19
N ALA A 2 11.52 -17.62 7.45
CA ALA A 2 11.58 -16.37 8.24
C ALA A 2 12.38 -15.20 7.61
N ARG A 3 13.50 -15.47 6.92
CA ARG A 3 14.33 -14.40 6.31
C ARG A 3 13.61 -13.64 5.18
N LEU A 4 12.77 -14.33 4.40
CA LEU A 4 12.03 -13.70 3.28
C LEU A 4 10.93 -12.78 3.81
N GLN A 5 10.21 -13.18 4.85
CA GLN A 5 9.17 -12.34 5.48
C GLN A 5 9.74 -11.05 6.07
N VAL A 6 10.89 -11.11 6.73
CA VAL A 6 11.55 -9.90 7.30
C VAL A 6 11.95 -8.92 6.20
N THR A 7 12.40 -9.40 5.04
CA THR A 7 12.74 -8.54 3.91
C THR A 7 11.51 -7.86 3.33
N THR A 8 10.41 -8.59 3.12
CA THR A 8 9.16 -8.01 2.62
C THR A 8 8.60 -6.96 3.58
N GLN A 9 8.59 -7.24 4.89
CA GLN A 9 8.15 -6.30 5.92
C GLN A 9 8.91 -4.97 5.85
N ARG A 10 10.25 -5.01 5.71
CA ARG A 10 11.08 -3.80 5.59
C ARG A 10 10.80 -3.02 4.32
N ILE A 11 10.50 -3.70 3.21
CA ILE A 11 10.12 -3.04 1.95
C ILE A 11 8.78 -2.32 2.12
N VAL A 12 7.81 -2.93 2.79
CA VAL A 12 6.53 -2.31 3.08
C VAL A 12 6.69 -1.07 3.95
N GLU A 13 7.43 -1.18 5.06
CA GLU A 13 7.74 -0.05 5.94
C GLU A 13 8.45 1.09 5.20
N TYR A 14 9.39 0.76 4.31
CA TYR A 14 10.09 1.72 3.47
C TYR A 14 9.13 2.51 2.57
N HIS A 15 8.18 1.84 1.92
CA HIS A 15 7.21 2.51 1.07
C HIS A 15 6.14 3.28 1.87
N ILE A 16 5.71 2.79 3.03
CA ILE A 16 4.81 3.54 3.93
C ILE A 16 5.46 4.86 4.34
N ALA A 17 6.73 4.86 4.74
CA ALA A 17 7.44 6.08 5.12
C ALA A 17 7.52 7.10 3.95
N ARG A 18 7.66 6.63 2.71
CA ARG A 18 7.72 7.49 1.51
C ARG A 18 6.37 8.10 1.12
N LEU A 19 5.26 7.67 1.70
CA LEU A 19 3.96 8.34 1.52
C LEU A 19 3.95 9.77 2.09
N GLN A 20 4.91 10.15 2.92
CA GLN A 20 5.06 11.53 3.42
C GLN A 20 6.09 12.35 2.62
N ASN A 21 6.59 11.84 1.50
CA ASN A 21 7.59 12.54 0.70
C ASN A 21 7.01 13.82 0.07
N ARG A 22 7.81 14.89 0.05
CA ARG A 22 7.44 16.18 -0.57
C ARG A 22 7.11 16.06 -2.06
N ASP A 23 7.78 15.16 -2.78
CA ASP A 23 7.56 14.94 -4.21
C ASP A 23 6.37 14.00 -4.42
N ARG A 24 5.33 14.50 -5.11
CA ARG A 24 4.15 13.71 -5.45
C ARG A 24 4.49 12.45 -6.23
N ASN A 25 5.54 12.45 -7.06
CA ASN A 25 5.91 11.29 -7.86
C ASN A 25 6.46 10.16 -6.98
N VAL A 26 7.20 10.50 -5.92
CA VAL A 26 7.68 9.52 -4.92
C VAL A 26 6.51 8.89 -4.17
N ARG A 27 5.49 9.68 -3.83
CA ARG A 27 4.27 9.16 -3.19
C ARG A 27 3.51 8.22 -4.12
N LEU A 28 3.30 8.61 -5.37
CA LEU A 28 2.65 7.77 -6.40
C LEU A 28 3.39 6.45 -6.61
N GLU A 29 4.72 6.48 -6.72
CA GLU A 29 5.54 5.27 -6.83
C GLU A 29 5.34 4.36 -5.61
N SER A 30 5.36 4.94 -4.41
CA SER A 30 5.20 4.17 -3.16
C SER A 30 3.81 3.53 -3.05
N VAL A 31 2.75 4.24 -3.44
CA VAL A 31 1.40 3.68 -3.53
C VAL A 31 1.35 2.47 -4.48
N ARG A 32 1.98 2.57 -5.66
CA ARG A 32 2.04 1.47 -6.64
C ARG A 32 2.78 0.26 -6.11
N GLU A 33 3.95 0.47 -5.49
CA GLU A 33 4.74 -0.64 -4.94
C GLU A 33 3.99 -1.37 -3.81
N LEU A 34 3.29 -0.64 -2.93
CA LEU A 34 2.45 -1.24 -1.89
C LEU A 34 1.33 -2.11 -2.47
N ALA A 35 0.70 -1.69 -3.57
CA ALA A 35 -0.29 -2.50 -4.29
C ALA A 35 0.34 -3.77 -4.89
N LEU A 36 1.50 -3.66 -5.54
CA LEU A 36 2.21 -4.81 -6.14
C LEU A 36 2.62 -5.86 -5.10
N ILE A 37 3.08 -5.42 -3.92
CA ILE A 37 3.43 -6.30 -2.80
C ILE A 37 2.17 -6.93 -2.18
N LYS A 38 1.01 -6.27 -2.34
CA LYS A 38 -0.28 -6.66 -1.75
C LYS A 38 -0.24 -6.64 -0.22
N ALA A 39 0.39 -5.61 0.34
CA ALA A 39 0.61 -5.49 1.79
C ALA A 39 -0.66 -5.07 2.53
N ALA A 40 -1.29 -6.00 3.25
CA ALA A 40 -2.51 -5.70 4.02
C ALA A 40 -2.25 -4.66 5.11
N GLU A 41 -1.06 -4.68 5.72
CA GLU A 41 -0.65 -3.71 6.74
C GLU A 41 -0.55 -2.27 6.24
N ALA A 42 -0.53 -2.05 4.91
CA ALA A 42 -0.49 -0.72 4.31
C ALA A 42 -1.88 -0.07 4.17
N LEU A 43 -2.97 -0.80 4.42
CA LEU A 43 -4.33 -0.32 4.17
C LEU A 43 -4.67 0.96 4.95
N GLU A 44 -4.25 1.06 6.21
CA GLU A 44 -4.50 2.26 7.02
C GLU A 44 -3.72 3.47 6.50
N ALA A 45 -2.43 3.28 6.16
CA ALA A 45 -1.62 4.35 5.60
C ALA A 45 -2.16 4.84 4.23
N LEU A 46 -2.65 3.92 3.38
CA LEU A 46 -3.29 4.28 2.12
C LEU A 46 -4.61 5.02 2.33
N LYS A 47 -5.37 4.68 3.38
CA LYS A 47 -6.57 5.41 3.77
C LYS A 47 -6.23 6.85 4.18
N GLU A 48 -5.20 7.04 5.01
CA GLU A 48 -4.76 8.39 5.41
C GLU A 48 -4.37 9.25 4.19
N VAL A 49 -3.67 8.65 3.22
CA VAL A 49 -3.32 9.32 1.95
C VAL A 49 -4.57 9.67 1.15
N TYR A 50 -5.53 8.74 1.02
CA TYR A 50 -6.80 9.02 0.33
C TYR A 50 -7.57 10.18 0.98
N ASP A 51 -7.60 10.24 2.31
CA ASP A 51 -8.37 11.25 3.04
C ASP A 51 -7.68 12.64 2.99
N ASN A 52 -6.34 12.68 3.02
CA ASN A 52 -5.60 13.91 3.34
C ASN A 52 -4.52 14.37 2.34
N ASP A 53 -4.10 13.55 1.36
CA ASP A 53 -3.02 13.97 0.46
C ASP A 53 -3.43 15.23 -0.32
N PRO A 54 -2.58 16.27 -0.43
CA PRO A 54 -2.94 17.48 -1.16
C PRO A 54 -3.17 17.25 -2.65
N ASP A 55 -2.55 16.22 -3.23
CA ASP A 55 -2.63 15.93 -4.66
C ASP A 55 -3.76 14.93 -4.97
N ILE A 56 -4.69 15.34 -5.84
CA ILE A 56 -5.86 14.52 -6.20
C ILE A 56 -5.48 13.21 -6.89
N GLU A 57 -4.40 13.18 -7.67
CA GLU A 57 -3.97 11.96 -8.36
C GLU A 57 -3.35 10.97 -7.37
N VAL A 58 -2.67 11.46 -6.33
CA VAL A 58 -2.19 10.61 -5.23
C VAL A 58 -3.37 10.03 -4.45
N ARG A 59 -4.40 10.82 -4.15
CA ARG A 59 -5.63 10.32 -3.48
C ARG A 59 -6.31 9.21 -4.29
N LYS A 60 -6.49 9.40 -5.60
CA LYS A 60 -7.09 8.38 -6.49
C LYS A 60 -6.27 7.10 -6.51
N ALA A 61 -4.95 7.22 -6.67
CA ALA A 61 -4.06 6.07 -6.68
C ALA A 61 -4.13 5.31 -5.35
N ALA A 62 -4.17 6.00 -4.21
CA ALA A 62 -4.28 5.35 -2.90
C ALA A 62 -5.60 4.60 -2.73
N GLN A 63 -6.71 5.17 -3.22
CA GLN A 63 -8.01 4.50 -3.23
C GLN A 63 -8.01 3.24 -4.09
N GLU A 64 -7.41 3.29 -5.27
CA GLU A 64 -7.26 2.14 -6.18
C GLU A 64 -6.42 1.02 -5.55
N ALA A 65 -5.23 1.37 -5.05
CA ALA A 65 -4.34 0.44 -4.36
C ALA A 65 -5.01 -0.22 -3.15
N GLY A 66 -5.69 0.57 -2.31
CA GLY A 66 -6.40 0.06 -1.13
C GLY A 66 -7.48 -0.96 -1.50
N ARG A 67 -8.26 -0.70 -2.56
CA ARG A 67 -9.26 -1.66 -3.06
C ARG A 67 -8.61 -2.95 -3.57
N GLU A 68 -7.54 -2.85 -4.35
CA GLU A 68 -6.84 -4.03 -4.89
C GLU A 68 -6.32 -4.92 -3.77
N ILE A 69 -5.63 -4.32 -2.79
CA ILE A 69 -5.11 -5.04 -1.62
C ILE A 69 -6.25 -5.71 -0.85
N TYR A 70 -7.32 -4.96 -0.55
CA TYR A 70 -8.46 -5.46 0.20
C TYR A 70 -9.13 -6.66 -0.47
N PHE A 71 -9.43 -6.57 -1.77
CA PHE A 71 -10.07 -7.68 -2.49
C PHE A 71 -9.15 -8.90 -2.63
N HIS A 72 -7.84 -8.68 -2.81
CA HIS A 72 -6.89 -9.78 -2.86
C HIS A 72 -6.86 -10.59 -1.54
N HIS A 73 -6.95 -9.93 -0.39
CA HIS A 73 -6.97 -10.60 0.91
C HIS A 73 -8.35 -11.19 1.25
N GLN A 74 -9.45 -10.51 0.93
CA GLN A 74 -10.80 -11.09 1.07
C GLN A 74 -10.97 -12.40 0.28
N ASN A 75 -10.46 -12.46 -0.96
CA ASN A 75 -10.60 -13.65 -1.80
C ASN A 75 -9.78 -14.84 -1.28
N LYS A 76 -8.67 -14.57 -0.60
CA LYS A 76 -7.87 -15.61 0.08
C LYS A 76 -8.57 -16.16 1.32
N GLU A 77 -9.23 -15.31 2.11
CA GLU A 77 -9.96 -15.74 3.31
C GLU A 77 -11.19 -16.61 2.97
N LYS A 78 -11.84 -16.35 1.83
CA LYS A 78 -13.02 -17.10 1.37
C LYS A 78 -12.71 -18.43 0.68
N SER A 79 -11.44 -18.74 0.44
CA SER A 79 -11.00 -20.01 -0.15
C SER A 79 -10.37 -20.90 0.95
N PRO A 80 -11.17 -21.62 1.76
CA PRO A 80 -10.61 -22.57 2.70
C PRO A 80 -9.82 -23.63 1.94
N LYS A 81 -8.56 -23.83 2.35
CA LYS A 81 -7.78 -25.01 1.96
C LYS A 81 -8.33 -26.26 2.61
#